data_AF-A0A9X9AG71-F1
#
_entry.id   AF-A0A9X9AG71-F1
#
_cell.length_a   1.000
_cell.length_b   1.000
_cell.length_c   1.000
_cell.angle_alpha   90.00
_cell.angle_beta   90.00
_cell.angle_gamma   90.00
#
_symmetry.space_group_name_H-M   'P 1'
#
loop_
_entity.id
_entity.type
_entity.pdbx_description
1 polymer ?
#
loop_
_entity_poly.entity_id
_entity_poly.type
_entity_poly.pdbx_seq_one_letter_code
_entity_poly.pdbx_strand_id
1 'polypeptide(L)'
;KIVIKQKQKAAKFFNGFTFRKKNSICIAIPKKEIDKIIVNNKSGDVKIRDLVVKSIMTKGKSGDGMIVGLSAEKGEFISQSGELVVKDSSVQELNIKSTTGDNYITNVSNSNMNITSTSGEVLLKDMTEGKSLFIETKSGDIGVRYKGVPTSLQLTAKSNLTDVIVDLKGLKKDKNTEKIKVGTIGDAKNEAKILSETGVIYID
;
A
#
# COMPACT_ATOMS: atom_id res chain seq x y z
N LYS A 1 24.81 11.11 2.80
CA LYS A 1 24.21 9.86 3.32
C LYS A 1 24.31 9.86 4.85
N ILE A 2 23.20 9.93 5.57
CA ILE A 2 23.16 9.82 7.04
C ILE A 2 22.71 8.40 7.39
N VAL A 3 23.37 7.75 8.35
CA VAL A 3 23.02 6.40 8.81
C VAL A 3 22.88 6.41 10.33
N ILE A 4 21.70 6.07 10.84
CA ILE A 4 21.44 5.98 12.27
C ILE A 4 21.28 4.50 12.63
N LYS A 5 22.06 4.03 13.61
CA LYS A 5 21.99 2.66 14.13
C LYS A 5 21.76 2.72 15.64
N GLN A 6 20.69 2.08 16.12
CA GLN A 6 20.51 1.89 17.56
C GLN A 6 21.07 0.52 17.95
N LYS A 7 22.23 0.52 18.60
CA LYS A 7 22.69 -0.55 19.49
C LYS A 7 22.55 0.00 20.90
N GLN A 8 21.96 -0.74 21.84
CA GLN A 8 21.58 -0.21 23.15
C GLN A 8 22.72 0.57 23.84
N LYS A 9 22.31 1.67 24.51
CA LYS A 9 23.08 2.75 25.15
C LYS A 9 24.00 3.55 24.23
N ALA A 10 23.51 4.69 23.77
CA ALA A 10 24.36 5.83 23.45
C ALA A 10 23.72 7.13 23.96
N ALA A 11 24.43 7.78 24.88
CA ALA A 11 24.16 9.14 25.32
C ALA A 11 24.73 10.13 24.29
N LYS A 12 23.99 11.22 24.08
CA LYS A 12 24.35 12.47 23.37
C LYS A 12 24.14 12.54 21.84
N PHE A 13 23.00 13.16 21.53
CA PHE A 13 22.74 14.29 20.62
C PHE A 13 23.60 14.52 19.37
N PHE A 14 22.93 14.53 18.21
CA PHE A 14 23.31 15.28 17.01
C PHE A 14 22.05 15.93 16.39
N ASN A 15 22.20 17.16 15.88
CA ASN A 15 21.25 17.99 15.13
C ASN A 15 19.99 17.28 14.57
N GLY A 16 18.87 17.31 15.30
CA GLY A 16 17.54 16.86 14.82
C GLY A 16 17.08 15.46 15.27
N PHE A 17 17.91 14.73 16.02
CA PHE A 17 17.57 13.41 16.56
C PHE A 17 17.23 13.48 18.04
N THR A 18 16.04 13.00 18.42
CA THR A 18 15.65 12.91 19.84
C THR A 18 15.25 11.48 20.22
N PHE A 19 15.81 10.97 21.31
CA PHE A 19 15.48 9.66 21.87
C PHE A 19 14.62 9.90 23.10
N ARG A 20 13.32 10.17 22.88
CA ARG A 20 12.43 10.73 23.91
C ARG A 20 11.78 9.70 24.86
N LYS A 21 11.92 8.39 24.64
CA LYS A 21 11.49 7.32 25.57
C LYS A 21 12.37 6.06 25.43
N LYS A 22 12.41 5.19 26.44
CA LYS A 22 13.06 3.87 26.37
C LYS A 22 12.49 3.13 25.14
N ASN A 23 13.36 2.67 24.24
CA ASN A 23 13.02 1.90 23.02
C ASN A 23 12.30 2.67 21.88
N SER A 24 12.38 4.01 21.81
CA SER A 24 11.85 4.77 20.67
C SER A 24 12.91 5.67 20.02
N ILE A 25 12.89 5.74 18.69
CA ILE A 25 13.72 6.66 17.88
C ILE A 25 12.77 7.64 17.20
N CYS A 26 12.98 8.94 17.41
CA CYS A 26 12.24 9.99 16.69
C CYS A 26 13.22 10.79 15.83
N ILE A 27 12.91 10.89 14.54
CA ILE A 27 13.70 11.60 13.54
C ILE A 27 12.82 12.70 12.96
N ALA A 28 13.19 13.96 13.21
CA ALA A 28 12.56 15.09 12.55
C ALA A 28 13.33 15.39 11.27
N ILE A 29 12.63 15.36 10.14
CA ILE A 29 13.22 15.57 8.83
C ILE A 29 12.79 16.95 8.32
N PRO A 30 13.73 17.85 7.96
CA PRO A 30 13.36 19.17 7.46
C PRO A 30 12.64 19.05 6.11
N LYS A 31 11.72 19.98 5.84
CA LYS A 31 11.04 20.14 4.54
C LYS A 31 12.02 20.67 3.48
N LYS A 32 13.01 19.87 3.12
CA LYS A 32 13.97 20.08 2.03
C LYS A 32 13.83 18.95 1.04
N GLU A 33 14.33 19.12 -0.18
CA GLU A 33 14.41 18.00 -1.12
C GLU A 33 15.29 16.90 -0.53
N ILE A 34 14.65 15.76 -0.25
CA ILE A 34 15.33 14.53 0.14
C ILE A 34 15.07 13.53 -0.97
N ASP A 35 16.16 13.05 -1.55
CA ASP A 35 16.05 12.11 -2.67
C ASP A 35 15.56 10.74 -2.18
N LYS A 36 16.09 10.24 -1.06
CA LYS A 36 15.78 8.88 -0.61
C LYS A 36 15.84 8.67 0.90
N ILE A 37 14.84 7.98 1.42
CA ILE A 37 14.82 7.44 2.79
C ILE A 37 14.71 5.91 2.73
N ILE A 38 15.54 5.20 3.51
CA ILE A 38 15.48 3.76 3.66
C ILE A 38 15.38 3.42 5.15
N VAL A 39 14.31 2.75 5.54
CA VAL A 39 14.09 2.27 6.92
C VAL A 39 14.21 0.75 6.92
N ASN A 40 15.20 0.22 7.64
CA ASN A 40 15.32 -1.22 7.88
C ASN A 40 14.97 -1.51 9.33
N ASN A 41 13.79 -2.09 9.55
CA ASN A 41 13.27 -2.44 10.85
C ASN A 41 13.26 -3.98 11.00
N LYS A 42 13.97 -4.50 12.00
CA LYS A 42 13.90 -5.92 12.33
C LYS A 42 12.67 -6.23 13.19
N SER A 43 12.41 -5.40 14.19
CA SER A 43 11.25 -5.54 15.07
C SER A 43 10.83 -4.18 15.62
N GLY A 44 9.52 -3.99 15.76
CA GLY A 44 8.88 -2.80 16.32
C GLY A 44 8.29 -1.89 15.24
N ASP A 45 7.36 -1.04 15.65
CA ASP A 45 6.53 -0.29 14.71
C ASP A 45 7.31 0.81 13.96
N VAL A 46 6.90 1.07 12.72
CA VAL A 46 7.39 2.18 11.90
C VAL A 46 6.25 3.16 11.68
N LYS A 47 6.43 4.41 12.13
CA LYS A 47 5.45 5.49 11.95
C LYS A 47 6.07 6.61 11.13
N ILE A 48 5.47 6.94 9.99
CA ILE A 48 5.86 8.04 9.10
C ILE A 48 4.67 9.00 9.02
N ARG A 49 4.94 10.29 9.24
CA ARG A 49 3.92 11.35 9.20
C ARG A 49 4.42 12.55 8.42
N ASP A 50 3.57 13.08 7.55
CA ASP A 50 3.74 14.38 6.86
C ASP A 50 5.12 14.54 6.20
N LEU A 51 5.50 13.55 5.39
CA LEU A 51 6.81 13.44 4.79
C LEU A 51 6.75 13.74 3.28
N VAL A 52 7.64 14.62 2.82
CA VAL A 52 7.87 14.87 1.39
C VAL A 52 9.26 14.38 1.03
N VAL A 53 9.34 13.44 0.07
CA VAL A 53 10.59 12.78 -0.33
C VAL A 53 10.44 12.25 -1.75
N LYS A 54 11.50 12.21 -2.58
CA LYS A 54 11.38 11.61 -3.92
C LYS A 54 11.11 10.10 -3.82
N SER A 55 11.90 9.38 -3.02
CA SER A 55 11.75 7.94 -2.82
C SER A 55 11.80 7.52 -1.34
N ILE A 56 10.93 6.60 -0.94
CA ILE A 56 11.01 5.94 0.35
C ILE A 56 10.90 4.42 0.21
N MET A 57 11.70 3.71 1.01
CA MET A 57 11.61 2.27 1.17
C MET A 57 11.59 1.91 2.65
N THR A 58 10.63 1.09 3.07
CA THR A 58 10.64 0.49 4.41
C THR A 58 10.67 -1.02 4.30
N LYS A 59 11.57 -1.66 5.02
CA LYS A 59 11.66 -3.11 5.14
C LYS A 59 11.52 -3.51 6.61
N GLY A 60 10.41 -4.15 6.94
CA GLY A 60 10.05 -4.65 8.27
C GLY A 60 10.07 -6.17 8.31
N LYS A 61 10.57 -6.77 9.40
CA LYS A 61 10.36 -8.20 9.68
C LYS A 61 9.18 -8.45 10.63
N SER A 62 8.98 -7.61 11.65
CA SER A 62 7.83 -7.73 12.56
C SER A 62 7.46 -6.39 13.16
N GLY A 63 6.16 -6.12 13.32
CA GLY A 63 5.63 -4.88 13.87
C GLY A 63 4.91 -4.08 12.80
N ASP A 64 4.12 -3.11 13.23
CA ASP A 64 3.15 -2.47 12.33
C ASP A 64 3.75 -1.25 11.63
N GLY A 65 3.32 -1.03 10.39
CA GLY A 65 3.66 0.15 9.59
C GLY A 65 2.49 1.12 9.55
N MET A 66 2.69 2.37 9.93
CA MET A 66 1.69 3.42 9.79
C MET A 66 2.27 4.62 9.04
N ILE A 67 1.77 4.87 7.84
CA ILE A 67 2.22 5.95 6.95
C ILE A 67 1.03 6.86 6.68
N VAL A 68 1.15 8.12 7.10
CA VAL A 68 0.10 9.14 6.95
C VAL A 68 0.71 10.40 6.36
N GLY A 69 0.07 11.00 5.34
CA GLY A 69 0.56 12.26 4.78
C GLY A 69 1.89 12.13 4.02
N LEU A 70 2.13 11.00 3.34
CA LEU A 70 3.32 10.82 2.51
C LEU A 70 3.09 11.44 1.12
N SER A 71 4.02 12.27 0.67
CA SER A 71 4.13 12.75 -0.71
C SER A 71 5.43 12.25 -1.32
N ALA A 72 5.35 11.36 -2.31
CA ALA A 72 6.52 10.78 -2.96
C ALA A 72 6.31 10.40 -4.43
N GLU A 73 7.39 10.30 -5.19
CA GLU A 73 7.36 9.70 -6.53
C GLU A 73 7.33 8.17 -6.40
N LYS A 74 8.12 7.59 -5.50
CA LYS A 74 8.21 6.13 -5.30
C LYS A 74 8.12 5.75 -3.82
N GLY A 75 7.18 4.87 -3.48
CA GLY A 75 7.05 4.26 -2.16
C GLY A 75 7.12 2.74 -2.23
N GLU A 76 8.05 2.12 -1.50
CA GLU A 76 8.14 0.66 -1.39
C GLU A 76 8.04 0.20 0.07
N PHE A 77 7.01 -0.58 0.39
CA PHE A 77 6.75 -1.07 1.75
C PHE A 77 6.79 -2.60 1.76
N ILE A 78 7.80 -3.16 2.42
CA ILE A 78 8.02 -4.61 2.50
C ILE A 78 7.85 -5.02 3.97
N SER A 79 6.90 -5.89 4.27
CA SER A 79 6.67 -6.44 5.61
C SER A 79 6.62 -7.97 5.59
N GLN A 80 7.25 -8.63 6.55
CA GLN A 80 7.06 -10.07 6.73
C GLN A 80 5.85 -10.37 7.63
N SER A 81 5.68 -9.62 8.72
CA SER A 81 4.52 -9.72 9.61
C SER A 81 4.15 -8.39 10.24
N GLY A 82 2.88 -8.20 10.55
CA GLY A 82 2.33 -6.96 11.09
C GLY A 82 1.48 -6.24 10.07
N GLU A 83 0.61 -5.36 10.55
CA GLU A 83 -0.31 -4.59 9.73
C GLU A 83 0.41 -3.44 9.02
N LEU A 84 0.03 -3.14 7.78
CA LEU A 84 0.45 -1.93 7.08
C LEU A 84 -0.76 -1.02 6.84
N VAL A 85 -0.68 0.20 7.34
CA VAL A 85 -1.64 1.27 7.05
C VAL A 85 -0.96 2.37 6.25
N VAL A 86 -1.51 2.70 5.08
CA VAL A 86 -1.13 3.87 4.29
C VAL A 86 -2.37 4.76 4.10
N LYS A 87 -2.31 5.99 4.58
CA LYS A 87 -3.46 6.89 4.62
C LYS A 87 -3.12 8.29 4.12
N ASP A 88 -4.08 8.95 3.48
CA ASP A 88 -4.05 10.39 3.17
C ASP A 88 -2.73 10.79 2.49
N SER A 89 -2.34 10.05 1.46
CA SER A 89 -1.01 10.13 0.85
C SER A 89 -1.09 10.28 -0.68
N SER A 90 -0.03 10.80 -1.29
CA SER A 90 0.13 10.94 -2.74
C SER A 90 1.45 10.30 -3.15
N VAL A 91 1.38 9.11 -3.74
CA VAL A 91 2.56 8.32 -4.14
C VAL A 91 2.42 7.88 -5.59
N GLN A 92 3.23 8.42 -6.50
CA GLN A 92 3.05 8.14 -7.94
C GLN A 92 3.18 6.65 -8.27
N GLU A 93 4.23 5.99 -7.76
CA GLU A 93 4.45 4.54 -7.84
C GLU A 93 4.48 3.93 -6.44
N LEU A 94 3.45 3.18 -6.08
CA LEU A 94 3.32 2.51 -4.78
C LEU A 94 3.48 1.00 -4.94
N ASN A 95 4.45 0.41 -4.23
CA ASN A 95 4.70 -1.02 -4.20
C ASN A 95 4.64 -1.56 -2.77
N ILE A 96 3.77 -2.54 -2.52
CA ILE A 96 3.57 -3.15 -1.22
C ILE A 96 3.78 -4.66 -1.34
N LYS A 97 4.64 -5.21 -0.47
CA LYS A 97 4.91 -6.65 -0.40
C LYS A 97 4.77 -7.12 1.04
N SER A 98 3.77 -7.94 1.31
CA SER A 98 3.54 -8.54 2.62
C SER A 98 3.63 -10.06 2.55
N THR A 99 4.08 -10.70 3.64
CA THR A 99 3.97 -12.17 3.76
C THR A 99 2.74 -12.52 4.59
N THR A 100 2.64 -11.93 5.78
CA THR A 100 1.49 -12.07 6.67
C THR A 100 1.10 -10.70 7.21
N GLY A 101 -0.17 -10.53 7.55
CA GLY A 101 -0.72 -9.27 8.07
C GLY A 101 -1.46 -8.48 7.01
N ASP A 102 -2.35 -7.62 7.49
CA ASP A 102 -3.33 -6.92 6.66
C ASP A 102 -2.74 -5.63 6.10
N ASN A 103 -3.20 -5.24 4.90
CA ASN A 103 -2.78 -4.02 4.21
C ASN A 103 -3.98 -3.11 4.00
N TYR A 104 -4.01 -2.01 4.72
CA TYR A 104 -5.06 -1.00 4.69
C TYR A 104 -4.57 0.27 3.98
N ILE A 105 -5.14 0.54 2.82
CA ILE A 105 -4.79 1.71 2.00
C ILE A 105 -6.04 2.57 1.89
N THR A 106 -5.99 3.80 2.38
CA THR A 106 -7.18 4.68 2.41
C THR A 106 -6.85 6.08 1.91
N ASN A 107 -7.63 6.58 0.94
CA ASN A 107 -7.48 7.93 0.39
C ASN A 107 -6.03 8.19 -0.10
N VAL A 108 -5.53 7.30 -0.96
CA VAL A 108 -4.18 7.39 -1.53
C VAL A 108 -4.25 7.64 -3.04
N SER A 109 -3.75 8.80 -3.47
CA SER A 109 -3.58 9.11 -4.89
C SER A 109 -2.31 8.47 -5.42
N ASN A 110 -2.41 7.80 -6.58
CA ASN A 110 -1.29 7.14 -7.24
C ASN A 110 -1.51 7.08 -8.75
N SER A 111 -0.42 6.92 -9.50
CA SER A 111 -0.52 6.53 -10.91
C SER A 111 -0.50 5.01 -11.05
N ASN A 112 0.37 4.34 -10.31
CA ASN A 112 0.56 2.90 -10.37
C ASN A 112 0.63 2.34 -8.95
N MET A 113 -0.15 1.30 -8.67
CA MET A 113 -0.12 0.58 -7.40
C MET A 113 0.05 -0.92 -7.64
N ASN A 114 1.02 -1.52 -6.95
CA ASN A 114 1.26 -2.96 -6.93
C ASN A 114 1.24 -3.45 -5.48
N ILE A 115 0.38 -4.43 -5.18
CA ILE A 115 0.31 -5.07 -3.88
C ILE A 115 0.38 -6.58 -4.06
N THR A 116 1.35 -7.22 -3.43
CA THR A 116 1.42 -8.69 -3.35
C THR A 116 1.42 -9.13 -1.90
N SER A 117 0.52 -10.05 -1.53
CA SER A 117 0.49 -10.66 -0.20
C SER A 117 0.45 -12.19 -0.28
N THR A 118 1.06 -12.87 0.68
CA THR A 118 0.81 -14.32 0.83
C THR A 118 -0.50 -14.56 1.59
N SER A 119 -0.67 -13.94 2.76
CA SER A 119 -1.92 -13.98 3.53
C SER A 119 -2.20 -12.64 4.21
N GLY A 120 -3.38 -12.50 4.81
CA GLY A 120 -3.87 -11.22 5.33
C GLY A 120 -4.68 -10.46 4.28
N GLU A 121 -5.64 -9.68 4.75
CA GLU A 121 -6.55 -8.88 3.94
C GLU A 121 -5.79 -7.78 3.20
N VAL A 122 -6.26 -7.45 1.99
CA VAL A 122 -5.87 -6.22 1.30
C VAL A 122 -7.14 -5.39 1.10
N LEU A 123 -7.25 -4.28 1.81
CA LEU A 123 -8.40 -3.40 1.73
C LEU A 123 -7.97 -2.00 1.28
N LEU A 124 -8.46 -1.62 0.11
CA LEU A 124 -8.33 -0.30 -0.48
C LEU A 124 -9.65 0.43 -0.31
N LYS A 125 -9.61 1.65 0.25
CA LYS A 125 -10.79 2.48 0.49
C LYS A 125 -10.58 3.91 -0.04
N ASP A 126 -11.67 4.51 -0.51
CA ASP A 126 -11.71 5.87 -1.06
C ASP A 126 -10.73 6.02 -2.23
N MET A 127 -10.65 4.99 -3.08
CA MET A 127 -9.74 4.96 -4.22
C MET A 127 -10.18 5.90 -5.32
N THR A 128 -9.21 6.62 -5.89
CA THR A 128 -9.35 7.29 -7.18
C THR A 128 -8.71 6.42 -8.26
N GLU A 129 -9.29 6.43 -9.47
CA GLU A 129 -8.75 5.72 -10.63
C GLU A 129 -7.31 6.19 -10.95
N GLY A 130 -6.34 5.27 -10.84
CA GLY A 130 -4.97 5.44 -11.32
C GLY A 130 -4.80 4.84 -12.72
N LYS A 131 -3.59 4.86 -13.28
CA LYS A 131 -3.29 4.21 -14.57
C LYS A 131 -3.25 2.69 -14.46
N SER A 132 -2.66 2.17 -13.38
CA SER A 132 -2.60 0.74 -13.12
C SER A 132 -2.78 0.39 -11.64
N LEU A 133 -3.60 -0.61 -11.38
CA LEU A 133 -3.76 -1.27 -10.10
C LEU A 133 -3.53 -2.77 -10.28
N PHE A 134 -2.54 -3.32 -9.59
CA PHE A 134 -2.30 -4.74 -9.50
C PHE A 134 -2.35 -5.19 -8.05
N ILE A 135 -3.19 -6.17 -7.75
CA ILE A 135 -3.27 -6.82 -6.43
C ILE A 135 -3.24 -8.33 -6.65
N GLU A 136 -2.37 -9.03 -5.92
CA GLU A 136 -2.35 -10.48 -5.88
C GLU A 136 -2.20 -10.98 -4.44
N THR A 137 -3.11 -11.86 -4.02
CA THR A 137 -3.01 -12.57 -2.75
C THR A 137 -3.02 -14.09 -2.98
N LYS A 138 -2.37 -14.87 -2.11
CA LYS A 138 -2.63 -16.32 -2.11
C LYS A 138 -3.92 -16.61 -1.36
N SER A 139 -4.00 -16.26 -0.07
CA SER A 139 -5.16 -16.62 0.75
C SER A 139 -5.87 -15.46 1.42
N GLY A 140 -5.47 -14.23 1.14
CA GLY A 140 -6.06 -13.03 1.72
C GLY A 140 -7.26 -12.53 0.92
N ASP A 141 -8.31 -12.10 1.60
CA ASP A 141 -9.44 -11.42 0.95
C ASP A 141 -8.99 -10.05 0.40
N ILE A 142 -9.61 -9.62 -0.69
CA ILE A 142 -9.30 -8.35 -1.35
C ILE A 142 -10.57 -7.52 -1.46
N GLY A 143 -10.55 -6.34 -0.84
CA GLY A 143 -11.59 -5.31 -0.98
C GLY A 143 -11.04 -4.08 -1.70
N VAL A 144 -11.71 -3.64 -2.76
CA VAL A 144 -11.36 -2.38 -3.45
C VAL A 144 -12.60 -1.50 -3.54
N ARG A 145 -12.59 -0.39 -2.80
CA ARG A 145 -13.68 0.58 -2.76
C ARG A 145 -13.27 1.89 -3.41
N TYR A 146 -13.87 2.22 -4.54
CA TYR A 146 -13.67 3.49 -5.22
C TYR A 146 -14.49 4.59 -4.57
N LYS A 147 -13.92 5.79 -4.49
CA LYS A 147 -14.60 6.99 -3.96
C LYS A 147 -15.74 7.47 -4.88
N GLY A 148 -15.66 7.11 -6.15
CA GLY A 148 -16.63 7.43 -7.19
C GLY A 148 -16.46 6.50 -8.37
N VAL A 149 -17.32 6.63 -9.38
CA VAL A 149 -17.31 5.73 -10.54
C VAL A 149 -16.04 5.96 -11.38
N PRO A 150 -15.22 4.93 -11.64
CA PRO A 150 -14.09 5.03 -12.58
C PRO A 150 -14.56 5.50 -13.96
N THR A 151 -13.70 6.21 -14.70
CA THR A 151 -14.08 6.82 -15.98
C THR A 151 -13.61 6.04 -17.20
N SER A 152 -12.50 5.30 -17.09
CA SER A 152 -11.88 4.61 -18.22
C SER A 152 -11.09 3.39 -17.75
N LEU A 153 -11.79 2.35 -17.30
CA LEU A 153 -11.21 1.20 -16.60
C LEU A 153 -11.37 -0.10 -17.39
N GLN A 154 -10.28 -0.84 -17.57
CA GLN A 154 -10.29 -2.26 -17.86
C GLN A 154 -10.13 -3.02 -16.55
N LEU A 155 -11.13 -3.83 -16.19
CA LEU A 155 -11.12 -4.64 -14.98
C LEU A 155 -10.89 -6.11 -15.33
N THR A 156 -9.97 -6.74 -14.60
CA THR A 156 -9.86 -8.20 -14.47
C THR A 156 -9.81 -8.57 -13.00
N ALA A 157 -10.82 -9.26 -12.51
CA ALA A 157 -10.88 -9.80 -11.16
C ALA A 157 -11.06 -11.33 -11.21
N LYS A 158 -10.19 -12.08 -10.52
CA LYS A 158 -10.21 -13.54 -10.53
C LYS A 158 -9.82 -14.13 -9.17
N SER A 159 -10.66 -15.02 -8.64
CA SER A 159 -10.29 -15.95 -7.57
C SER A 159 -10.37 -17.39 -8.08
N ASN A 160 -9.44 -18.26 -7.70
CA ASN A 160 -9.47 -19.66 -8.18
C ASN A 160 -10.49 -20.51 -7.39
N LEU A 161 -10.63 -20.28 -6.09
CA LEU A 161 -11.50 -21.10 -5.23
C LEU A 161 -12.81 -20.42 -4.82
N THR A 162 -12.83 -19.10 -4.67
CA THR A 162 -13.96 -18.36 -4.07
C THR A 162 -14.59 -17.36 -5.04
N ASP A 163 -15.65 -16.71 -4.57
CA ASP A 163 -16.43 -15.77 -5.37
C ASP A 163 -15.73 -14.43 -5.56
N VAL A 164 -16.05 -13.82 -6.70
CA VAL A 164 -15.65 -12.48 -7.09
C VAL A 164 -16.93 -11.66 -7.26
N ILE A 165 -17.08 -10.65 -6.42
CA ILE A 165 -18.24 -9.76 -6.39
C ILE A 165 -17.79 -8.39 -6.89
N VAL A 166 -18.46 -7.89 -7.92
CA VAL A 166 -18.14 -6.60 -8.55
C VAL A 166 -19.42 -5.80 -8.78
N ASP A 167 -19.52 -4.69 -8.07
CA ASP A 167 -20.63 -3.72 -8.10
C ASP A 167 -20.17 -2.33 -8.54
N LEU A 168 -19.42 -2.27 -9.66
CA LEU A 168 -19.03 -1.01 -10.27
C LEU A 168 -20.10 -0.51 -11.24
N LYS A 169 -20.71 0.63 -10.92
CA LYS A 169 -21.68 1.30 -11.80
C LYS A 169 -21.05 1.58 -13.17
N GLY A 170 -21.75 1.18 -14.25
CA GLY A 170 -21.30 1.43 -15.62
C GLY A 170 -20.31 0.41 -16.19
N LEU A 171 -19.88 -0.59 -15.40
CA LEU A 171 -19.04 -1.67 -15.88
C LEU A 171 -19.80 -2.58 -16.85
N LYS A 172 -19.38 -2.60 -18.11
CA LYS A 172 -19.83 -3.57 -19.12
C LYS A 172 -19.01 -4.84 -18.95
N LYS A 173 -19.63 -5.92 -18.50
CA LYS A 173 -18.95 -7.18 -18.20
C LYS A 173 -18.84 -8.04 -19.46
N ASP A 174 -17.60 -8.29 -19.91
CA ASP A 174 -17.28 -9.17 -21.04
C ASP A 174 -17.27 -10.64 -20.60
N LYS A 175 -16.80 -10.91 -19.37
CA LYS A 175 -16.85 -12.23 -18.73
C LYS A 175 -17.38 -12.08 -17.31
N ASN A 176 -18.39 -12.88 -16.96
CA ASN A 176 -19.10 -12.76 -15.68
C ASN A 176 -19.45 -14.15 -15.13
N THR A 177 -18.49 -14.83 -14.52
CA THR A 177 -18.71 -16.07 -13.75
C THR A 177 -18.56 -15.79 -12.27
N GLU A 178 -18.93 -16.71 -11.39
CA GLU A 178 -18.72 -16.56 -9.93
C GLU A 178 -17.26 -16.22 -9.59
N LYS A 179 -16.32 -16.86 -10.30
CA LYS A 179 -14.88 -16.79 -10.03
C LYS A 179 -14.10 -15.76 -10.85
N ILE A 180 -14.67 -15.26 -11.95
CA ILE A 180 -13.98 -14.39 -12.90
C ILE A 180 -14.93 -13.28 -13.36
N LYS A 181 -14.51 -12.04 -13.16
CA LYS A 181 -15.17 -10.84 -13.68
C LYS A 181 -14.17 -10.08 -14.55
N VAL A 182 -14.49 -9.92 -15.83
CA VAL A 182 -13.74 -9.07 -16.77
C VAL A 182 -14.71 -8.09 -17.39
N GLY A 183 -14.31 -6.84 -17.53
CA GLY A 183 -15.15 -5.84 -18.16
C GLY A 183 -14.47 -4.49 -18.34
N THR A 184 -15.22 -3.57 -18.93
CA THR A 184 -14.73 -2.23 -19.27
C THR A 184 -15.69 -1.13 -18.83
N ILE A 185 -15.12 0.02 -18.48
CA ILE A 185 -15.81 1.30 -18.31
C ILE A 185 -15.15 2.30 -19.26
N GLY A 186 -15.97 3.08 -19.98
CA GLY A 186 -15.48 4.10 -20.92
C GLY A 186 -14.52 3.52 -21.97
N ASP A 187 -13.43 4.26 -22.23
CA ASP A 187 -12.42 3.88 -23.24
C ASP A 187 -11.39 2.83 -22.77
N ALA A 188 -11.51 2.32 -21.53
CA ALA A 188 -10.58 1.34 -20.95
C ALA A 188 -9.07 1.74 -21.01
N LYS A 189 -8.74 3.00 -20.70
CA LYS A 189 -7.37 3.54 -20.71
C LYS A 189 -6.52 3.11 -19.52
N ASN A 190 -7.16 2.76 -18.40
CA ASN A 190 -6.52 2.37 -17.16
C ASN A 190 -6.81 0.89 -16.87
N GLU A 191 -5.93 0.22 -16.13
CA GLU A 191 -6.05 -1.20 -15.81
C GLU A 191 -6.20 -1.44 -14.30
N ALA A 192 -7.15 -2.29 -13.90
CA ALA A 192 -7.19 -2.91 -12.59
C ALA A 192 -7.20 -4.44 -12.73
N LYS A 193 -6.17 -5.09 -12.20
CA LYS A 193 -6.01 -6.54 -12.19
C LYS A 193 -5.89 -7.04 -10.76
N ILE A 194 -6.89 -7.79 -10.31
CA ILE A 194 -7.06 -8.22 -8.93
C ILE A 194 -7.19 -9.74 -8.90
N LEU A 195 -6.23 -10.41 -8.26
CA LEU A 195 -6.09 -11.86 -8.29
C LEU A 195 -6.03 -12.42 -6.88
N SER A 196 -6.71 -13.53 -6.66
CA SER A 196 -6.53 -14.35 -5.47
C SER A 196 -6.49 -15.84 -5.81
N GLU A 197 -5.73 -16.63 -5.04
CA GLU A 197 -5.84 -18.10 -5.14
C GLU A 197 -7.11 -18.57 -4.40
N THR A 198 -7.26 -18.16 -3.13
CA THR A 198 -8.34 -18.66 -2.27
C THR A 198 -9.15 -17.59 -1.55
N GLY A 199 -8.80 -16.31 -1.66
CA GLY A 199 -9.49 -15.20 -1.00
C GLY A 199 -10.66 -14.67 -1.81
N VAL A 200 -11.70 -14.20 -1.13
CA VAL A 200 -12.85 -13.51 -1.74
C VAL A 200 -12.39 -12.17 -2.30
N ILE A 201 -12.94 -11.79 -3.45
CA ILE A 201 -12.69 -10.47 -4.05
C ILE A 201 -13.99 -9.67 -4.05
N TYR A 202 -13.96 -8.48 -3.49
CA TYR A 202 -15.07 -7.53 -3.49
C TYR A 202 -14.62 -6.17 -4.06
N ILE A 203 -15.38 -5.62 -5.01
CA ILE A 203 -15.08 -4.35 -5.67
C ILE A 203 -16.36 -3.53 -5.80
N ASP A 204 -16.36 -2.29 -5.28
CA ASP A 204 -17.46 -1.31 -5.35
C ASP A 204 -17.00 0.14 -5.61
#